data_AF-A0A9X1VP62-F1
#
_entry.id   AF-A0A9X1VP62-F1
#
_cell.length_a   1.000
_cell.length_b   1.000
_cell.length_c   1.000
_cell.angle_alpha   90.00
_cell.angle_beta   90.00
_cell.angle_gamma   90.00
#
_symmetry.space_group_name_H-M   'P 1'
#
loop_
_entity.id
_entity.type
_entity.pdbx_description
1 polymer ?
#
loop_
_entity_poly.entity_id
_entity_poly.type
_entity_poly.pdbx_seq_one_letter_code
_entity_poly.pdbx_strand_id
1 'polypeptide(L)' 'MSKKKYNTKLIKNIISGLFALFLLFWLFQIDWNHISNKENSGAIFGVLAGLLIIISLQIKTKESKK' A
#
# COMPACT_ATOMS: atom_id res chain seq x y z
N MET A 1 34.67 2.69 3.66
CA MET A 1 33.33 3.09 3.20
C MET A 1 32.35 2.89 4.36
N SER A 2 32.05 3.94 5.13
CA SER A 2 31.23 3.85 6.35
C SER A 2 29.80 3.47 5.98
N LYS A 3 29.36 2.26 6.35
CA LYS A 3 27.97 1.82 6.15
C LYS A 3 27.08 2.67 7.06
N LYS A 4 26.46 3.73 6.51
CA LYS A 4 25.43 4.52 7.21
C LYS A 4 24.36 3.55 7.70
N LYS A 5 24.22 3.43 9.02
CA LYS A 5 23.21 2.60 9.68
C LYS A 5 21.89 3.35 9.60
N TYR A 6 21.18 3.20 8.49
CA TYR A 6 19.89 3.83 8.31
C TYR A 6 18.92 3.38 9.40
N ASN A 7 18.12 4.30 9.92
CA ASN A 7 17.09 3.96 10.89
C ASN A 7 15.93 3.28 10.16
N THR A 8 16.03 1.95 10.01
CA THR A 8 15.07 1.10 9.29
C THR A 8 13.63 1.31 9.78
N LYS A 9 13.44 1.67 11.06
CA LYS A 9 12.13 1.96 11.64
C LYS A 9 11.54 3.25 11.05
N LEU A 10 12.35 4.29 10.91
CA LEU A 10 11.97 5.57 10.31
C LEU A 10 11.60 5.40 8.83
N ILE A 11 12.41 4.64 8.08
CA ILE A 11 12.15 4.36 6.66
C ILE A 11 10.83 3.60 6.48
N LYS A 12 10.58 2.56 7.29
CA LYS A 12 9.30 1.83 7.26
C LYS A 12 8.11 2.74 7.55
N ASN A 13 8.24 3.66 8.51
CA ASN A 13 7.18 4.60 8.85
C ASN A 13 6.86 5.56 7.70
N ILE A 14 7.90 6.09 7.04
CA ILE A 14 7.75 6.99 5.88
C ILE A 14 7.08 6.26 4.71
N ILE A 15 7.55 5.05 4.37
CA ILE A 15 6.96 4.24 3.31
C ILE A 15 5.49 3.92 3.64
N SER A 16 5.20 3.54 4.87
CA SER A 16 3.83 3.25 5.31
C SER A 16 2.93 4.48 5.22
N GLY A 17 3.44 5.66 5.57
CA GLY A 17 2.71 6.93 5.44
C GLY A 17 2.42 7.31 3.99
N LEU A 18 3.41 7.16 3.09
CA LEU A 18 3.20 7.34 1.65
C LEU A 18 2.13 6.38 1.11
N PHE A 19 2.15 5.13 1.54
CA PHE A 19 1.19 4.12 1.11
C PHE A 19 -0.23 4.44 1.59
N ALA A 20 -0.38 4.96 2.81
CA ALA A 20 -1.66 5.42 3.35
C ALA A 20 -2.22 6.59 2.53
N LEU A 21 -1.39 7.57 2.17
CA LEU A 21 -1.78 8.68 1.31
C LEU A 21 -2.19 8.22 -0.09
N PHE A 22 -1.46 7.25 -0.66
CA PHE A 22 -1.79 6.66 -1.95
C PHE A 22 -3.15 5.97 -1.94
N LEU A 23 -3.48 5.22 -0.89
CA LEU A 23 -4.81 4.60 -0.72
C LEU A 23 -5.92 5.64 -0.56
N LEU A 24 -5.68 6.68 0.23
CA LEU A 24 -6.61 7.81 0.39
C LEU A 24 -6.90 8.48 -0.96
N PHE A 25 -5.87 8.74 -1.77
CA PHE A 25 -6.02 9.31 -3.11
C PHE A 25 -6.98 8.49 -3.99
N TRP A 26 -6.82 7.16 -4.00
CA TRP A 26 -7.70 6.29 -4.78
C TRP A 26 -9.12 6.23 -4.21
N LEU A 27 -9.30 6.22 -2.89
CA LEU A 27 -10.62 6.26 -2.25
C LEU A 27 -11.40 7.54 -2.58
N PHE A 28 -10.71 8.68 -2.71
CA PHE A 28 -11.34 9.95 -3.10
C PHE A 28 -11.72 10.01 -4.58
N GLN A 29 -11.09 9.22 -5.45
CA GLN A 29 -11.50 9.14 -6.86
C GLN A 29 -12.72 8.25 -7.10
N ILE A 30 -13.11 7.42 -6.13
CA ILE A 30 -14.27 6.53 -6.29
C ILE A 30 -15.55 7.35 -6.21
N ASP A 31 -16.36 7.31 -7.26
CA ASP A 31 -17.75 7.73 -7.17
C ASP A 31 -18.57 6.65 -6.45
N TRP A 32 -18.79 6.88 -5.15
CA TRP A 32 -19.51 5.98 -4.26
C TRP A 32 -21.00 5.82 -4.61
N ASN A 33 -21.59 6.75 -5.38
CA ASN A 33 -22.98 6.62 -5.81
C ASN A 33 -23.12 5.63 -6.97
N HIS A 34 -22.06 5.41 -7.75
CA HIS A 34 -22.04 4.57 -8.93
C HIS A 34 -20.83 3.63 -8.97
N ILE A 35 -20.62 2.87 -7.89
CA ILE A 35 -19.47 1.96 -7.71
C ILE A 35 -19.25 1.03 -8.92
N SER A 36 -20.32 0.52 -9.54
CA SER A 36 -20.22 -0.40 -10.69
C SER A 36 -19.99 0.29 -12.04
N ASN A 37 -19.82 1.62 -12.06
CA ASN A 37 -19.56 2.35 -13.29
C ASN A 37 -18.14 2.07 -13.80
N LYS A 38 -17.98 1.95 -15.12
CA LYS A 38 -16.70 1.58 -15.76
C LYS A 38 -15.60 2.59 -15.45
N GLU A 39 -15.96 3.84 -15.22
CA GLU A 39 -15.04 4.93 -14.85
C GLU A 39 -14.39 4.71 -13.47
N ASN A 40 -15.10 4.06 -12.53
CA ASN A 40 -14.57 3.72 -11.21
C ASN A 40 -13.64 2.50 -11.21
N SER A 41 -13.61 1.72 -12.31
CA SER A 41 -12.80 0.50 -12.42
C SER A 41 -11.33 0.77 -12.08
N GLY A 42 -10.77 1.88 -12.55
CA GLY A 42 -9.38 2.26 -12.28
C GLY A 42 -9.15 2.53 -10.80
N ALA A 43 -10.06 3.27 -10.15
CA ALA A 43 -9.93 3.62 -8.75
C ALA A 43 -10.09 2.42 -7.81
N ILE A 44 -11.07 1.56 -8.11
CA ILE A 44 -11.28 0.30 -7.40
C ILE A 44 -10.06 -0.62 -7.53
N PHE A 45 -9.49 -0.73 -8.74
CA PHE A 45 -8.28 -1.53 -8.97
C PHE A 45 -7.07 -0.96 -8.22
N GLY A 46 -6.95 0.38 -8.14
CA GLY A 46 -5.93 1.07 -7.35
C GLY A 46 -6.01 0.76 -5.85
N VAL A 47 -7.22 0.79 -5.28
CA VAL A 47 -7.46 0.40 -3.88
C VAL A 47 -7.14 -1.08 -3.66
N LEU A 48 -7.62 -1.97 -4.54
CA LEU A 48 -7.35 -3.42 -4.48
C LEU A 48 -5.85 -3.73 -4.54
N ALA A 49 -5.13 -3.15 -5.49
CA ALA A 49 -3.68 -3.31 -5.62
C ALA A 49 -2.96 -2.80 -4.36
N GLY A 50 -3.37 -1.66 -3.82
CA GLY A 50 -2.82 -1.14 -2.57
C GLY A 50 -3.06 -2.10 -1.39
N LEU A 51 -4.26 -2.67 -1.28
CA LEU A 51 -4.58 -3.65 -0.25
C LEU A 51 -3.73 -4.92 -0.36
N LEU A 52 -3.57 -5.44 -1.57
CA LEU A 52 -2.75 -6.63 -1.85
C LEU A 52 -1.28 -6.40 -1.54
N ILE A 53 -0.73 -5.22 -1.86
CA ILE A 53 0.66 -4.87 -1.52
C ILE A 53 0.84 -4.77 0.00
N ILE A 54 -0.12 -4.15 0.71
CA ILE A 54 -0.07 -4.11 2.18
C ILE A 54 -0.09 -5.52 2.75
N ILE A 55 -1.01 -6.37 2.27
CA ILE A 55 -1.09 -7.77 2.70
C ILE A 55 0.22 -8.49 2.39
N SER A 56 0.79 -8.33 1.20
CA SER A 56 2.07 -8.92 0.83
C SER A 56 3.23 -8.47 1.73
N LEU A 57 3.28 -7.19 2.10
CA LEU A 57 4.29 -6.63 3.00
C LEU A 57 4.08 -7.04 4.47
N GLN A 58 2.83 -7.30 4.87
CA GLN A 58 2.47 -7.75 6.21
C GLN A 58 2.53 -9.28 6.38
N ILE A 59 2.43 -10.03 5.27
CA ILE A 59 2.79 -11.44 5.21
C ILE A 59 4.28 -11.48 5.50
N LYS A 60 4.60 -11.57 6.79
CA LYS A 60 5.92 -12.00 7.22
C LYS A 60 6.12 -13.31 6.49
N THR A 61 7.12 -13.34 5.61
CA THR A 61 7.76 -14.58 5.22
C THR A 61 8.12 -15.25 6.53
N LYS A 62 7.24 -16.13 7.02
CA LYS A 62 7.62 -17.19 7.91
C LYS A 62 8.48 -18.04 7.00
N GLU A 63 9.75 -17.64 6.82
CA GLU A 63 10.79 -18.61 6.53
C GLU A 63 10.68 -19.57 7.70
N SER A 64 9.90 -20.62 7.48
CA SER A 64 9.99 -21.86 8.19
C SER A 64 11.46 -22.22 8.08
N LYS A 65 12.24 -21.87 9.10
CA LYS A 65 13.56 -22.43 9.32
C LYS A 65 13.37 -23.94 9.28
N LYS A 66 13.70 -24.54 8.15
CA LYS A 66 13.84 -25.96 7.99
C LYS A 66 15.24 -26.20 7.49
#